data_AF-A0A938DG09-F1
#
_entry.id   AF-A0A938DG09-F1
#
_cell.length_a   1.000
_cell.length_b   1.000
_cell.length_c   1.000
_cell.angle_alpha   90.00
_cell.angle_beta   90.00
_cell.angle_gamma   90.00
#
_symmetry.space_group_name_H-M   'P 1'
#
loop_
_entity.id
_entity.type
_entity.pdbx_description
1 polymer ?
#
loop_
_entity_poly.entity_id
_entity_poly.type
_entity_poly.pdbx_seq_one_letter_code
_entity_poly.pdbx_strand_id
1 'polypeptide(L)'
;MRRPDASPKKSNEPRETDSESAKAKEEAASIAAYIADMADEMAKLADRCDMPMLCYFLNLARAEADMRARELGGYSIDRSA
;
A
#
# COMPACT_ATOMS: atom_id res chain seq x y z
N MET A 1 40.39 -26.43 -40.34
CA MET A 1 38.94 -26.31 -40.13
C MET A 1 38.71 -25.63 -38.78
N ARG A 2 37.96 -24.52 -38.76
CA ARG A 2 37.68 -23.69 -37.57
C ARG A 2 36.60 -24.35 -36.69
N ARG A 3 36.73 -24.27 -35.38
CA ARG A 3 35.59 -24.31 -34.44
C ARG A 3 35.71 -23.09 -33.53
N PRO A 4 34.89 -22.04 -33.71
CA PRO A 4 34.90 -20.88 -32.82
C PRO A 4 34.04 -21.12 -31.58
N ASP A 5 34.57 -20.60 -30.48
CA ASP A 5 33.92 -19.95 -29.34
C ASP A 5 32.99 -20.75 -28.40
N ALA A 6 33.57 -20.99 -27.23
CA ALA A 6 32.84 -21.03 -25.96
C ALA A 6 32.08 -19.70 -25.75
N SER A 7 30.82 -19.80 -25.33
CA SER A 7 30.05 -18.68 -24.80
C SER A 7 29.22 -19.20 -23.62
N PRO A 8 29.51 -18.80 -22.37
CA PRO A 8 28.55 -18.96 -21.30
C PRO A 8 27.56 -17.80 -21.41
N LYS A 9 26.36 -18.04 -21.95
CA LYS A 9 25.25 -17.08 -21.79
C LYS A 9 24.79 -17.11 -20.33
N LYS A 10 25.46 -16.32 -19.48
CA LYS A 10 24.83 -15.72 -18.31
C LYS A 10 24.09 -14.48 -18.78
N SER A 11 22.82 -14.61 -19.12
CA SER A 11 21.90 -13.49 -19.16
C SER A 11 20.98 -13.62 -17.95
N ASN A 12 21.27 -12.79 -16.94
CA ASN A 12 20.37 -12.46 -15.86
C ASN A 12 18.99 -12.07 -16.42
N GLU A 13 17.92 -12.64 -15.88
CA GLU A 13 16.67 -11.90 -15.62
C GLU A 13 15.79 -12.76 -14.69
N PRO A 14 15.45 -12.18 -13.52
CA PRO A 14 14.06 -11.82 -13.32
C PRO A 14 13.99 -10.39 -12.79
N ARG A 15 13.71 -9.43 -13.67
CA ARG A 15 13.54 -8.01 -13.30
C ARG A 15 12.11 -7.51 -13.47
N GLU A 16 11.21 -8.33 -14.01
CA GLU A 16 9.80 -7.99 -14.23
C GLU A 16 8.98 -8.05 -12.93
N THR A 17 9.39 -8.87 -11.94
CA THR A 17 8.62 -9.06 -10.70
C THR A 17 8.66 -7.86 -9.75
N ASP A 18 9.72 -7.06 -9.76
CA ASP A 18 9.88 -5.92 -8.85
C ASP A 18 9.01 -4.72 -9.26
N SER A 19 8.87 -4.50 -10.58
CA SER A 19 8.08 -3.39 -11.12
C SER A 19 6.58 -3.62 -10.92
N GLU A 20 6.09 -4.84 -11.13
CA GLU A 20 4.69 -5.18 -10.88
C GLU A 20 4.36 -5.14 -9.38
N SER A 21 5.30 -5.56 -8.52
CA SER A 21 5.15 -5.47 -7.06
C SER A 21 5.08 -4.02 -6.57
N ALA A 22 5.92 -3.14 -7.11
CA ALA A 22 5.90 -1.72 -6.76
C ALA A 22 4.59 -1.03 -7.17
N LYS A 23 4.11 -1.30 -8.39
CA LYS A 23 2.83 -0.75 -8.88
C LYS A 23 1.63 -1.24 -8.05
N ALA A 24 1.62 -2.53 -7.67
CA ALA A 24 0.58 -3.08 -6.80
C ALA A 24 0.58 -2.44 -5.41
N LYS A 25 1.76 -2.12 -4.86
CA LYS A 25 1.88 -1.40 -3.57
C LYS A 25 1.39 0.03 -3.68
N GLU A 26 1.70 0.72 -4.77
CA GLU A 26 1.22 2.09 -5.04
C GLU A 26 -0.31 2.13 -5.17
N GLU A 27 -0.90 1.17 -5.89
CA GLU A 27 -2.34 1.05 -6.02
C GLU A 27 -3.00 0.75 -4.66
N ALA A 28 -2.44 -0.19 -3.89
CA ALA A 28 -2.94 -0.50 -2.55
C ALA A 28 -2.80 0.70 -1.59
N ALA A 29 -1.72 1.47 -1.68
CA ALA A 29 -1.54 2.71 -0.90
C ALA A 29 -2.59 3.76 -1.28
N SER A 30 -2.88 3.90 -2.57
CA SER A 30 -3.91 4.82 -3.09
C SER A 30 -5.31 4.42 -2.61
N ILE A 31 -5.63 3.13 -2.63
CA ILE A 31 -6.89 2.60 -2.08
C ILE A 31 -6.98 2.87 -0.58
N ALA A 32 -5.90 2.66 0.17
CA ALA A 32 -5.88 2.92 1.61
C ALA A 32 -6.09 4.42 1.91
N ALA A 33 -5.45 5.32 1.17
CA ALA A 33 -5.69 6.76 1.31
C ALA A 33 -7.16 7.13 1.02
N TYR A 34 -7.74 6.57 -0.04
CA TYR A 34 -9.15 6.78 -0.35
C TYR A 34 -10.09 6.29 0.77
N ILE A 35 -9.80 5.13 1.37
CA ILE A 35 -10.57 4.63 2.52
C ILE A 35 -10.48 5.61 3.70
N ALA A 36 -9.32 6.18 3.97
CA ALA A 36 -9.13 7.16 5.05
C ALA A 36 -10.00 8.41 4.82
N ASP A 37 -10.01 8.95 3.61
CA ASP A 37 -10.82 10.11 3.24
C ASP A 37 -12.33 9.82 3.38
N MET A 38 -12.78 8.67 2.88
CA MET A 38 -14.19 8.28 2.98
C MET A 38 -14.62 8.02 4.42
N ALA A 39 -13.76 7.42 5.24
CA ALA A 39 -14.02 7.18 6.65
C ALA A 39 -14.14 8.50 7.43
N ASP A 40 -13.35 9.53 7.09
CA ASP A 40 -13.45 10.87 7.68
C ASP A 40 -14.81 11.53 7.37
N GLU A 41 -15.22 11.53 6.11
CA GLU A 41 -16.52 12.09 5.71
C GLU A 41 -17.70 11.35 6.34
N MET A 42 -17.62 10.02 6.44
CA MET A 42 -18.62 9.21 7.12
C MET A 42 -18.65 9.46 8.63
N ALA A 43 -17.49 9.66 9.28
CA ALA A 43 -17.43 9.96 10.70
C ALA A 43 -18.15 11.28 11.01
N LYS A 44 -17.94 12.32 10.19
CA LYS A 44 -18.64 13.60 10.29
C LYS A 44 -20.16 13.48 10.11
N LEU A 45 -20.62 12.51 9.31
CA LEU A 45 -22.05 12.22 9.17
C LEU A 45 -22.59 11.49 10.40
N ALA A 46 -21.88 10.48 10.88
CA ALA A 46 -22.27 9.69 12.05
C ALA A 46 -22.34 10.55 13.32
N ASP A 47 -21.39 11.47 13.49
CA ASP A 47 -21.37 12.44 14.60
C ASP A 47 -22.61 13.33 14.61
N ARG A 48 -22.99 13.88 13.45
CA ARG A 48 -24.19 14.72 13.28
C ARG A 48 -25.52 13.97 13.51
N CYS A 49 -25.51 12.65 13.41
CA CYS A 49 -26.67 11.79 13.62
C CYS A 49 -26.73 11.20 15.03
N ASP A 50 -25.91 11.68 15.97
CA ASP A 50 -25.80 11.13 17.33
C ASP A 50 -25.53 9.61 17.35
N MET A 51 -24.67 9.14 16.43
CA MET A 51 -24.23 7.74 16.35
C MET A 51 -22.77 7.59 16.84
N PRO A 52 -22.49 7.75 18.15
CA PRO A 52 -21.12 7.86 18.67
C PRO A 52 -20.29 6.59 18.47
N MET A 53 -20.90 5.40 18.57
CA MET A 53 -20.20 4.14 18.31
C MET A 53 -19.79 4.01 16.85
N LEU A 54 -20.64 4.43 15.92
CA LEU A 54 -20.32 4.41 14.50
C LEU A 54 -19.21 5.41 14.18
N CYS A 55 -19.29 6.64 14.70
CA CYS A 55 -18.23 7.64 14.58
C CYS A 55 -16.88 7.10 15.10
N TYR A 56 -16.88 6.43 16.25
CA TYR A 56 -15.69 5.77 16.80
C TYR A 56 -15.08 4.74 15.83
N PHE A 57 -15.88 3.82 15.29
CA PHE A 57 -15.37 2.80 14.37
C PHE A 57 -14.85 3.40 13.06
N LEU A 58 -15.46 4.47 12.57
CA LEU A 58 -15.02 5.16 11.37
C LEU A 58 -13.68 5.89 11.59
N ASN A 59 -13.52 6.53 12.75
CA ASN A 59 -12.24 7.13 13.13
C ASN A 59 -11.14 6.08 13.30
N LEU A 60 -11.46 4.90 13.84
CA LEU A 60 -10.52 3.78 13.91
C LEU A 60 -10.13 3.28 12.51
N ALA A 61 -11.11 3.08 11.63
CA ALA A 61 -10.88 2.65 10.25
C ALA A 61 -10.00 3.64 9.48
N ARG A 62 -10.23 4.94 9.66
CA ARG A 62 -9.39 6.00 9.09
C ARG A 62 -7.93 5.87 9.56
N ALA A 63 -7.71 5.75 10.87
CA ALA A 63 -6.36 5.65 11.41
C ALA A 63 -5.61 4.41 10.88
N GLU A 64 -6.28 3.26 10.79
CA GLU A 64 -5.70 2.05 10.22
C GLU A 64 -5.39 2.18 8.73
N ALA A 65 -6.27 2.83 7.97
CA ALA A 65 -6.08 3.08 6.55
C ALA A 65 -4.91 4.06 6.29
N ASP A 66 -4.81 5.13 7.07
CA ASP A 66 -3.68 6.07 7.03
C ASP A 66 -2.34 5.37 7.32
N MET A 67 -2.32 4.48 8.33
CA MET A 67 -1.13 3.67 8.62
C MET A 67 -0.76 2.76 7.45
N ARG A 68 -1.74 2.07 6.86
CA ARG A 68 -1.51 1.20 5.69
C ARG A 68 -1.01 1.98 4.47
N ALA A 69 -1.58 3.15 4.19
CA ALA A 69 -1.16 3.98 3.06
C ALA A 69 0.32 4.37 3.18
N ARG A 70 0.78 4.70 4.40
CA ARG A 70 2.17 5.04 4.69
C ARG A 70 3.11 3.83 4.58
N GLU A 71 2.72 2.70 5.15
CA GLU A 71 3.51 1.46 5.10
C GLU A 71 3.71 0.99 3.64
N LEU A 72 2.68 1.09 2.82
CA LEU A 72 2.72 0.70 1.41
C LEU A 72 3.42 1.75 0.53
N GLY A 73 3.30 3.03 0.86
CA GLY A 73 3.97 4.15 0.19
C GLY A 73 5.46 4.28 0.51
N GLY A 74 6.04 3.36 1.28
CA GLY A 74 7.48 3.30 1.55
C GLY A 74 7.93 4.01 2.82
N TYR A 75 7.02 4.49 3.67
CA TYR A 75 7.37 4.91 5.03
C TYR A 75 7.35 3.68 5.95
N SER A 76 8.52 3.17 6.30
CA SER A 76 8.65 2.15 7.34
C SER A 76 8.25 2.75 8.69
N ILE A 77 7.07 2.35 9.19
CA ILE A 77 6.67 2.64 10.56
C ILE A 77 7.44 1.65 11.45
N ASP A 78 8.40 2.14 12.23
CA ASP A 78 9.05 1.33 13.26
C ASP A 78 8.02 1.00 14.35
N ARG A 79 7.61 -0.27 14.41
CA ARG A 79 6.64 -0.79 15.40
C ARG A 79 7.32 -1.33 16.67
N SER A 80 8.62 -1.09 16.84
CA SER A 80 9.37 -1.49 18.03
C SER A 80 9.02 -0.51 19.17
N ALA A 81 8.01 -0.88 19.95
CA ALA A 81 7.64 -0.23 21.20
C ALA A 81 8.59 -0.60 22.35
#